data_AF-A0A7L7IU28-F1
#
_entry.id   AF-A0A7L7IU28-F1
#
_cell.length_a   1.000
_cell.length_b   1.000
_cell.length_c   1.000
_cell.angle_alpha   90.00
_cell.angle_beta   90.00
_cell.angle_gamma   90.00
#
_symmetry.space_group_name_H-M   'P 1'
#
loop_
_entity.id
_entity.type
_entity.pdbx_description
1 polymer ?
#
loop_
_entity_poly.entity_id
_entity_poly.type
_entity_poly.pdbx_seq_one_letter_code
_entity_poly.pdbx_strand_id
1 'polypeptide(L)' 'MKVEIKKDGEVIWVRDSASLEGMASLGYLKDGTQQKIIAVLEDALYQAKAQLLLPNDVD' A
#
# COMPACT_ATOMS: atom_id res chain seq x y z
N MET A 1 -0.67 5.29 11.98
CA MET A 1 0.12 5.28 10.73
C MET A 1 -0.86 5.37 9.58
N LYS A 2 -0.65 6.36 8.70
CA LYS A 2 -1.52 6.61 7.55
C LYS A 2 -0.75 6.28 6.27
N VAL A 3 -1.36 5.50 5.39
CA VAL A 3 -0.82 5.15 4.07
C VAL A 3 -1.76 5.70 3.00
N GLU A 4 -1.21 6.37 2.01
CA GLU A 4 -1.94 6.95 0.88
C GLU A 4 -1.38 6.39 -0.43
N ILE A 5 -2.27 6.03 -1.35
CA ILE A 5 -1.91 5.70 -2.73
C ILE A 5 -2.47 6.79 -3.63
N LYS A 6 -1.58 7.39 -4.41
CA LYS A 6 -1.91 8.46 -5.35
C LYS A 6 -1.74 7.99 -6.78
N LYS A 7 -2.69 8.36 -7.64
CA LYS A 7 -2.61 8.21 -9.09
C LYS A 7 -2.85 9.57 -9.71
N ASP A 8 -1.94 10.01 -10.57
CA ASP A 8 -2.02 11.32 -11.24
C ASP A 8 -2.18 12.51 -10.26
N GLY A 9 -1.59 12.40 -9.06
CA GLY A 9 -1.68 13.40 -7.99
C GLY A 9 -2.91 13.30 -7.09
N GLU A 10 -3.91 12.48 -7.45
CA GLU A 10 -5.14 12.28 -6.68
C GLU A 10 -5.02 11.08 -5.73
N VAL A 11 -5.48 11.21 -4.48
CA VAL A 11 -5.55 10.11 -3.51
C VAL A 11 -6.68 9.17 -3.91
N ILE A 12 -6.32 8.00 -4.44
CA ILE A 12 -7.29 6.98 -4.84
C ILE A 12 -7.55 5.98 -3.71
N TRP A 13 -6.65 5.87 -2.73
CA TRP A 13 -6.86 4.97 -1.59
C TRP A 13 -6.12 5.48 -0.38
N VAL A 14 -6.72 5.28 0.80
CA VAL A 14 -6.11 5.62 2.07
C VAL A 14 -6.36 4.51 3.07
N ARG A 15 -5.40 4.30 3.95
CA ARG A 15 -5.60 3.49 5.14
C ARG A 15 -5.04 4.22 6.32
N ASP A 16 -5.94 4.56 7.24
CA ASP A 16 -5.55 5.03 8.55
C ASP A 16 -5.68 3.87 9.55
N SER A 17 -4.57 3.55 10.22
CA SER A 17 -4.54 2.47 11.21
C SER A 17 -5.30 2.81 12.50
N ALA A 18 -5.56 4.09 12.77
CA ALA A 18 -6.23 4.56 13.98
C ALA A 18 -7.74 4.71 13.77
N SER A 19 -8.18 5.31 12.66
CA SER A 19 -9.61 5.46 12.37
C SER A 19 -10.22 4.27 11.64
N LEU A 20 -9.39 3.35 11.11
CA LEU A 20 -9.80 2.23 10.25
C LEU A 20 -10.55 2.66 8.98
N GLU A 21 -10.52 3.94 8.62
CA GLU A 21 -11.15 4.47 7.42
C GLU A 21 -10.39 4.08 6.14
N GLY A 22 -11.12 4.10 5.01
CA GLY A 22 -10.55 4.01 3.65
C GLY A 22 -10.51 2.60 3.03
N MET A 23 -11.27 1.64 3.56
CA MET A 23 -11.03 0.23 3.26
C MET A 23 -11.39 -0.26 1.84
N ALA A 24 -12.33 0.35 1.12
CA ALA A 24 -12.58 0.03 -0.30
C ALA A 24 -13.57 1.02 -0.90
N SER A 25 -13.27 1.59 -2.07
CA SER A 25 -14.30 2.18 -2.92
C SER A 25 -14.81 1.10 -3.87
N LEU A 26 -16.13 0.84 -3.88
CA LEU A 26 -16.77 -0.14 -4.75
C LEU A 26 -16.49 0.10 -6.25
N GLY A 27 -16.14 1.34 -6.62
CA GLY A 27 -15.71 1.69 -7.98
C GLY A 27 -14.39 1.02 -8.40
N TYR A 28 -13.42 0.92 -7.49
CA TYR A 28 -12.09 0.35 -7.77
C TYR A 28 -12.06 -1.17 -7.80
N LEU A 29 -13.11 -1.82 -7.31
CA LEU A 29 -13.26 -3.27 -7.42
C LEU A 29 -13.63 -3.67 -8.86
N LYS A 30 -14.38 -2.83 -9.57
CA LYS A 30 -14.90 -3.14 -10.92
C LYS A 30 -13.88 -2.92 -12.03
N ASP A 31 -12.95 -1.97 -11.87
CA ASP A 31 -11.97 -1.59 -12.89
C ASP A 31 -10.59 -2.26 -12.70
N GLY A 32 -10.45 -3.10 -11.67
CA GLY A 32 -9.20 -3.77 -11.34
C GLY A 32 -8.20 -2.92 -10.55
N THR A 33 -8.54 -1.67 -10.22
CA THR A 33 -7.66 -0.75 -9.49
C THR A 33 -7.36 -1.27 -8.08
N GLN A 34 -8.32 -1.91 -7.43
CA GLN A 34 -8.12 -2.50 -6.10
C GLN A 34 -7.07 -3.62 -6.11
N GLN A 35 -7.07 -4.48 -7.13
CA GLN A 35 -6.08 -5.56 -7.28
C GLN A 35 -4.68 -4.99 -7.52
N LYS A 36 -4.56 -3.90 -8.29
CA LYS A 36 -3.29 -3.19 -8.49
C LYS A 36 -2.77 -2.59 -7.19
N ILE A 37 -3.65 -1.97 -6.40
CA ILE A 37 -3.32 -1.44 -5.07
C ILE A 37 -2.79 -2.56 -4.17
N ILE A 38 -3.47 -3.71 -4.10
CA ILE A 38 -3.05 -4.85 -3.29
C ILE A 38 -1.66 -5.34 -3.73
N ALA A 39 -1.44 -5.53 -5.03
CA ALA A 39 -0.16 -6.01 -5.55
C ALA A 39 1.01 -5.08 -5.18
N VAL A 40 0.83 -3.76 -5.28
CA VAL A 40 1.86 -2.77 -4.90
C VAL A 40 2.15 -2.81 -3.39
N LEU A 41 1.12 -2.97 -2.56
CA LEU A 41 1.29 -3.06 -1.11
C LEU A 41 1.98 -4.37 -0.69
N GLU A 42 1.67 -5.48 -1.35
CA GLU A 42 2.33 -6.78 -1.11
C GLU A 42 3.81 -6.73 -1.50
N ASP A 43 4.14 -6.13 -2.64
CA ASP A 43 5.52 -5.95 -3.09
C ASP A 43 6.31 -5.05 -2.12
N ALA A 44 5.72 -3.91 -1.71
CA ALA A 44 6.35 -3.03 -0.73
C ALA A 44 6.60 -3.73 0.62
N LEU A 45 5.64 -4.55 1.08
CA LEU A 45 5.82 -5.36 2.29
C LEU A 45 6.91 -6.41 2.13
N TYR A 46 6.97 -7.07 0.96
CA TYR A 46 8.02 -8.03 0.65
C TYR A 46 9.40 -7.38 0.69
N GLN A 47 9.56 -6.22 0.05
CA GLN A 47 10.81 -5.45 0.09
C GLN A 47 11.20 -5.03 1.50
N ALA A 48 10.25 -4.52 2.30
CA ALA A 48 10.51 -4.12 3.69
C ALA A 48 10.95 -5.30 4.56
N LYS A 49 10.34 -6.48 4.37
CA LYS A 49 10.75 -7.72 5.06
C LYS A 49 12.13 -8.19 4.61
N ALA A 50 12.44 -8.10 3.32
CA ALA A 50 13.76 -8.41 2.80
C ALA A 50 14.83 -7.50 3.42
N GLN A 51 14.54 -6.19 3.55
CA GLN A 51 15.43 -5.24 4.21
C GLN A 51 15.64 -5.54 5.70
N LEU A 52 14.62 -6.02 6.42
CA LEU A 52 14.76 -6.46 7.81
C LEU A 52 15.70 -7.66 7.97
N LEU A 53 15.80 -8.50 6.93
CA LEU A 53 16.65 -9.68 6.89
C LEU A 53 18.08 -9.39 6.40
N LEU A 54 18.35 -8.17 5.93
CA LEU A 54 19.71 -7.76 5.62
C LEU A 54 20.50 -7.59 6.92
N PRO A 55 21.74 -8.09 7.01
CA PRO A 55 22.61 -7.79 8.14
C PRO A 55 22.81 -6.27 8.25
N ASN A 56 22.86 -5.77 9.48
CA ASN A 56 23.02 -4.34 9.78
C ASN A 56 24.32 -3.74 9.23
N ASP A 57 25.27 -4.60 8.83
CA ASP A 57 26.59 -4.27 8.31
C ASP A 57 26.67 -4.67 6.83
N VAL A 58 26.14 -3.82 5.96
CA VAL A 58 26.63 -3.73 4.59
C VAL A 58 27.20 -2.33 4.43
N ASP A 59 28.47 -2.21 4.80
CA ASP A 59 29.35 -1.06 4.49
C ASP A 59 29.88 -1.20 3.05
#